data_AF-A0A6H1ZDH5-F1
#
_entry.id   AF-A0A6H1ZDH5-F1
#
_cell.length_a   1.000
_cell.length_b   1.000
_cell.length_c   1.000
_cell.angle_alpha   90.00
_cell.angle_beta   90.00
_cell.angle_gamma   90.00
#
_symmetry.space_group_name_H-M   'P 1'
#
loop_
_entity.id
_entity.type
_entity.pdbx_description
1 polymer ?
#
loop_
_entity_poly.entity_id
_entity_poly.type
_entity_poly.pdbx_seq_one_letter_code
_entity_poly.pdbx_strand_id
1 'polypeptide(L)'
;MDLSALDTSDMANAGAVLHLNGPTGQPLFEDDGETPVTITLLGEDSDVVAKANNEAANRFLRSAMGATQQITAEVSKANEIKKFAAATVAWSGIVVDGQSVPCNAANAAVLYRRFSWIADQIRLFISDRANFLKPSPTA
;
A
#
# COMPACT_ATOMS: atom_id res chain seq x y z
N MET A 1 -23.02 -18.18 13.84
CA MET A 1 -21.72 -17.51 13.75
C MET A 1 -21.98 -16.03 13.76
N ASP A 2 -21.37 -15.31 14.69
CA ASP A 2 -21.48 -13.86 14.77
C ASP A 2 -20.55 -13.23 13.73
N LEU A 3 -21.09 -12.41 12.81
CA LEU A 3 -20.32 -11.79 11.73
C LEU A 3 -19.39 -10.67 12.24
N SER A 4 -19.67 -10.11 13.42
CA SER A 4 -18.77 -9.12 14.04
C SER A 4 -17.41 -9.71 14.41
N ALA A 5 -17.33 -11.03 14.61
CA ALA A 5 -16.07 -11.73 14.81
C ALA A 5 -15.19 -11.80 13.55
N LEU A 6 -15.72 -11.40 12.39
CA LEU A 6 -15.01 -11.32 11.11
C LEU A 6 -14.79 -9.86 10.67
N ASP A 7 -14.97 -8.88 11.56
CA ASP A 7 -14.65 -7.48 11.27
C ASP A 7 -13.14 -7.32 11.08
N THR A 8 -12.76 -6.87 9.89
CA THR A 8 -11.36 -6.75 9.45
C THR A 8 -10.76 -5.38 9.71
N SER A 9 -11.58 -4.40 10.11
CA SER A 9 -11.20 -2.97 10.17
C SER A 9 -10.06 -2.72 11.16
N ASP A 10 -10.17 -3.24 12.39
CA ASP A 10 -9.13 -3.09 13.42
C ASP A 10 -7.79 -3.72 12.99
N MET A 11 -7.86 -4.87 12.33
CA MET A 11 -6.67 -5.59 11.87
C MET A 11 -6.00 -4.89 10.70
N ALA A 12 -6.80 -4.37 9.77
CA ALA A 12 -6.31 -3.56 8.66
C ALA A 12 -5.64 -2.26 9.16
N ASN A 13 -6.17 -1.64 10.22
CA ASN A 13 -5.59 -0.46 10.86
C ASN A 13 -4.31 -0.77 11.66
N ALA A 14 -4.13 -1.98 12.17
CA ALA A 14 -2.89 -2.39 12.83
C ALA A 14 -1.72 -2.49 11.83
N GLY A 15 -2.03 -2.81 10.57
CA GLY A 15 -1.07 -2.94 9.49
C GLY A 15 -0.29 -4.26 9.51
N ALA A 16 0.38 -4.54 8.41
CA ALA A 16 1.19 -5.74 8.20
C ALA A 16 2.48 -5.40 7.46
N VAL A 17 3.50 -6.23 7.67
CA VAL A 17 4.83 -6.04 7.09
C VAL A 17 4.94 -6.82 5.78
N LEU A 18 5.16 -6.10 4.68
CA LEU A 18 5.53 -6.65 3.38
C LEU A 18 7.05 -6.75 3.30
N HIS A 19 7.57 -7.95 3.07
CA HIS A 19 8.96 -8.15 2.68
C HIS A 19 9.07 -7.91 1.17
N LEU A 20 9.94 -6.99 0.76
CA LEU A 20 10.08 -6.66 -0.65
C LEU A 20 10.91 -7.71 -1.39
N ASN A 21 10.40 -8.09 -2.56
CA ASN A 21 11.15 -8.84 -3.54
C ASN A 21 11.64 -7.91 -4.65
N GLY A 22 12.81 -8.19 -5.21
CA GLY A 22 13.32 -7.52 -6.39
C GLY A 22 12.46 -7.79 -7.62
N PRO A 23 12.75 -7.13 -8.76
CA PRO A 23 11.94 -7.23 -9.97
C PRO A 23 11.89 -8.65 -10.58
N THR A 24 12.82 -9.53 -10.20
CA THR A 24 12.86 -10.94 -10.63
C THR A 24 12.35 -11.91 -9.56
N GLY A 25 11.76 -11.40 -8.46
CA GLY A 25 11.09 -12.20 -7.43
C GLY A 25 11.96 -12.69 -6.27
N GLN A 26 13.26 -12.39 -6.27
CA GLN A 26 14.18 -12.67 -5.17
C GLN A 26 13.92 -11.74 -3.98
N PRO A 27 14.01 -12.21 -2.72
CA PRO A 27 13.93 -11.33 -1.56
C PRO A 27 15.03 -10.27 -1.58
N LEU A 28 14.71 -9.05 -1.14
CA LEU A 28 15.67 -7.98 -0.95
C LEU A 28 16.15 -7.96 0.49
N PHE A 29 17.45 -7.82 0.65
CA PHE A 29 18.12 -7.63 1.93
C PHE A 29 18.88 -6.29 1.91
N GLU A 30 19.13 -5.74 3.09
CA GLU A 30 20.01 -4.59 3.28
C GLU A 30 21.47 -4.99 2.99
N ASP A 31 22.42 -4.04 3.09
CA ASP A 31 23.83 -4.26 2.74
C ASP A 31 24.52 -5.35 3.57
N ASP A 32 23.93 -5.73 4.71
CA ASP A 32 24.39 -6.85 5.54
C ASP A 32 24.09 -8.23 4.95
N GLY A 33 23.18 -8.31 3.97
CA GLY A 33 22.73 -9.55 3.35
C GLY A 33 21.81 -10.42 4.22
N GLU A 34 21.40 -9.94 5.40
CA GLU A 34 20.63 -10.70 6.39
C GLU A 34 19.31 -10.00 6.75
N THR A 35 19.29 -8.67 6.81
CA THR A 35 18.11 -7.89 7.20
C THR A 35 17.22 -7.67 5.99
N PRO A 36 15.94 -8.11 6.00
CA PRO A 36 15.06 -7.93 4.86
C PRO A 36 14.65 -6.46 4.67
N VAL A 37 14.56 -6.03 3.42
CA VAL A 37 13.95 -4.74 3.08
C VAL A 37 12.43 -4.87 3.22
N THR A 38 11.81 -3.97 4.00
CA THR A 38 10.39 -4.11 4.38
C THR A 38 9.60 -2.82 4.21
N ILE A 39 8.29 -2.96 3.97
CA ILE A 39 7.31 -1.88 4.00
C ILE A 39 6.14 -2.30 4.90
N THR A 40 5.82 -1.50 5.91
CA THR A 40 4.62 -1.68 6.73
C THR A 40 3.45 -0.92 6.11
N LEU A 41 2.37 -1.63 5.85
CA LEU A 41 1.19 -1.14 5.13
C LEU A 41 -0.06 -1.33 5.98
N LEU A 42 -1.03 -0.44 5.81
CA LEU A 42 -2.40 -0.62 6.28
C LEU A 42 -3.22 -1.42 5.25
N GLY A 43 -4.18 -2.21 5.73
CA GLY A 43 -5.02 -3.06 4.89
C GLY A 43 -6.12 -2.30 4.15
N GLU A 44 -6.76 -2.97 3.18
CA GLU A 44 -7.82 -2.37 2.33
C GLU A 44 -9.01 -1.84 3.14
N ASP A 45 -9.34 -2.48 4.26
CA ASP A 45 -10.46 -2.10 5.12
C ASP A 45 -10.07 -1.10 6.23
N SER A 46 -8.84 -0.55 6.20
CA SER A 46 -8.41 0.47 7.17
C SER A 46 -9.10 1.81 6.93
N ASP A 47 -9.23 2.62 7.98
CA ASP A 47 -9.88 3.94 7.90
C ASP A 47 -9.17 4.87 6.90
N VAL A 48 -7.84 4.77 6.85
CA VAL A 48 -6.99 5.56 5.95
C VAL A 48 -7.23 5.16 4.50
N VAL A 49 -7.28 3.86 4.19
CA VAL A 49 -7.51 3.38 2.83
C VAL A 49 -8.95 3.61 2.39
N ALA A 50 -9.93 3.37 3.27
CA ALA A 50 -11.34 3.69 3.03
C ALA A 50 -11.53 5.18 2.70
N LYS A 51 -10.89 6.08 3.46
CA LYS A 51 -10.91 7.52 3.17
C LYS A 51 -10.29 7.83 1.81
N ALA A 52 -9.13 7.25 1.47
CA ALA A 52 -8.48 7.47 0.18
C ALA A 52 -9.35 7.01 -1.00
N ASN A 53 -10.01 5.86 -0.86
CA ASN A 53 -10.97 5.32 -1.83
C ASN A 53 -12.18 6.26 -2.00
N ASN A 54 -12.78 6.71 -0.89
CA ASN A 54 -13.91 7.64 -0.90
C ASN A 54 -13.55 8.97 -1.55
N GLU A 55 -12.37 9.52 -1.27
CA GLU A 55 -11.89 10.74 -1.92
C GLU A 55 -11.71 10.56 -3.43
N ALA A 56 -11.18 9.41 -3.88
CA ALA A 56 -11.01 9.11 -5.29
C ALA A 56 -12.37 8.96 -6.01
N ALA A 57 -13.32 8.24 -5.41
CA ALA A 57 -14.68 8.09 -5.93
C ALA A 57 -15.41 9.44 -6.00
N ASN A 58 -15.31 10.26 -4.96
CA ASN A 58 -15.91 11.60 -4.95
C ASN A 58 -15.31 12.52 -6.03
N ARG A 59 -13.99 12.45 -6.26
CA ARG A 59 -13.37 13.18 -7.39
C ARG A 59 -13.92 12.70 -8.73
N PHE A 60 -14.01 11.39 -8.93
CA PHE A 60 -14.56 10.80 -10.14
C PHE A 60 -15.99 11.27 -10.42
N LEU A 61 -16.88 11.21 -9.42
CA LEU A 61 -18.29 11.63 -9.55
C LEU A 61 -18.39 13.12 -9.92
N ARG A 62 -17.58 13.99 -9.29
CA ARG A 62 -17.55 15.43 -9.61
C ARG A 62 -17.07 15.67 -11.05
N SER A 63 -16.03 14.96 -11.49
CA SER A 63 -15.51 15.08 -12.85
C SER A 63 -16.48 14.57 -13.91
N ALA A 64 -17.23 13.51 -13.63
CA ALA A 64 -18.27 12.98 -14.50
C ALA A 64 -19.46 13.93 -14.67
N MET A 65 -19.81 14.69 -13.61
CA MET A 65 -20.88 15.69 -13.66
C MET A 65 -20.44 17.04 -14.25
N GLY A 66 -19.14 17.38 -14.21
CA GLY A 66 -18.62 18.72 -14.50
C GLY A 66 -17.63 18.85 -15.66
N ALA A 67 -17.43 17.80 -16.47
CA ALA A 67 -16.61 17.76 -17.70
C ALA A 67 -15.16 18.31 -17.60
N THR A 68 -14.61 18.51 -16.39
CA THR A 68 -13.34 19.23 -16.18
C THR A 68 -12.11 18.34 -16.10
N GLN A 69 -12.28 17.03 -15.86
CA GLN A 69 -11.19 16.05 -15.95
C GLN A 69 -11.65 14.83 -16.76
N GLN A 70 -10.88 14.50 -17.81
CA GLN A 70 -11.02 13.22 -18.50
C GLN A 70 -10.60 12.09 -17.56
N ILE A 71 -11.41 11.04 -17.50
CA ILE A 71 -11.06 9.80 -16.83
C ILE A 71 -10.07 9.07 -17.73
N THR A 72 -8.79 9.13 -17.39
CA THR A 72 -7.71 8.45 -18.13
C THR A 72 -7.02 7.39 -17.26
N ALA A 73 -6.27 6.50 -17.89
CA ALA A 73 -5.50 5.48 -17.20
C ALA A 73 -4.45 6.10 -16.25
N GLU A 74 -3.87 7.24 -16.62
CA GLU A 74 -2.89 7.99 -15.85
C GLU A 74 -3.52 8.57 -14.57
N VAL A 75 -4.74 9.07 -14.65
CA VAL A 75 -5.48 9.55 -13.47
C VAL A 75 -5.78 8.40 -12.52
N SER A 76 -6.20 7.25 -13.04
CA SER A 76 -6.43 6.04 -12.23
C SER A 76 -5.15 5.57 -11.53
N LYS A 77 -4.03 5.49 -12.27
CA LYS A 77 -2.72 5.11 -11.71
C LYS A 77 -2.25 6.11 -10.64
N ALA A 78 -2.45 7.41 -10.85
CA ALA A 78 -2.10 8.42 -9.87
C ALA A 78 -2.93 8.29 -8.57
N ASN A 79 -4.23 7.98 -8.67
CA ASN A 79 -5.07 7.73 -7.51
C ASN A 79 -4.65 6.46 -6.76
N GLU A 80 -4.30 5.38 -7.47
CA GLU A 80 -3.81 4.14 -6.89
C GLU A 80 -2.50 4.35 -6.11
N ILE A 81 -1.54 5.07 -6.70
CA ILE A 81 -0.29 5.42 -6.01
C ILE A 81 -0.56 6.29 -4.79
N LYS A 82 -1.51 7.24 -4.87
CA LYS A 82 -1.91 8.05 -3.71
C LYS A 82 -2.47 7.18 -2.59
N LYS A 83 -3.28 6.17 -2.92
CA LYS A 83 -3.80 5.19 -1.95
C LYS A 83 -2.67 4.42 -1.28
N PHE A 84 -1.74 3.87 -2.06
CA PHE A 84 -0.60 3.12 -1.54
C PHE A 84 0.29 3.97 -0.64
N ALA A 85 0.61 5.19 -1.07
CA ALA A 85 1.39 6.12 -0.26
C ALA A 85 0.72 6.49 1.07
N ALA A 86 -0.62 6.56 1.10
CA ALA A 86 -1.37 6.79 2.34
C ALA A 86 -1.39 5.55 3.25
N ALA A 87 -1.39 4.35 2.68
CA ALA A 87 -1.34 3.10 3.43
C ALA A 87 0.05 2.80 4.02
N THR A 88 1.12 3.41 3.49
CA THR A 88 2.48 3.22 3.97
C THR A 88 2.74 3.97 5.27
N VAL A 89 3.01 3.24 6.36
CA VAL A 89 3.25 3.81 7.69
C VAL A 89 4.71 3.69 8.13
N ALA A 90 5.45 2.70 7.64
CA ALA A 90 6.87 2.52 7.91
C ALA A 90 7.57 1.75 6.78
N TRP A 91 8.90 1.84 6.71
CA TRP A 91 9.74 0.95 5.91
C TRP A 91 11.15 0.84 6.51
N SER A 92 11.88 -0.21 6.14
CA SER A 92 13.32 -0.39 6.44
C SER A 92 14.08 -0.75 5.18
N GLY A 93 15.35 -0.33 5.10
CA GLY A 93 16.26 -0.73 4.01
C GLY A 93 16.02 -0.03 2.66
N ILE A 94 15.19 1.02 2.59
CA ILE A 94 14.94 1.74 1.32
C ILE A 94 16.05 2.78 1.07
N VAL A 95 16.92 2.44 0.12
CA VAL A 95 17.98 3.31 -0.39
C VAL A 95 17.74 3.58 -1.88
N VAL A 96 17.76 4.85 -2.28
CA VAL A 96 17.60 5.26 -3.68
C VAL A 96 18.75 6.19 -4.04
N ASP A 97 19.43 5.91 -5.15
CA ASP A 97 20.60 6.67 -5.62
C ASP A 97 21.69 6.86 -4.55
N GLY A 98 21.88 5.83 -3.70
CA GLY A 98 22.87 5.84 -2.61
C GLY A 98 22.45 6.60 -1.35
N GLN A 99 21.19 7.05 -1.25
CA GLN A 99 20.68 7.79 -0.10
C GLN A 99 19.49 7.07 0.56
N SER A 100 19.51 6.99 1.89
CA SER A 100 18.35 6.51 2.65
C SER A 100 17.18 7.46 2.46
N VAL A 101 16.01 6.91 2.14
CA VAL A 101 14.80 7.70 1.89
C VAL A 101 13.94 7.70 3.16
N PRO A 102 13.62 8.87 3.75
CA PRO A 102 12.73 8.94 4.90
C PRO A 102 11.33 8.41 4.57
N CYS A 103 10.75 7.60 5.46
CA CYS A 103 9.39 7.09 5.29
C CYS A 103 8.34 8.19 5.51
N ASN A 104 7.69 8.59 4.42
CA ASN A 104 6.51 9.46 4.45
C ASN A 104 5.73 9.31 3.13
N ALA A 105 4.48 9.75 3.11
CA ALA A 105 3.59 9.59 1.95
C ALA A 105 4.13 10.26 0.66
N ALA A 106 4.83 11.39 0.76
CA ALA A 106 5.37 12.06 -0.43
C ALA A 106 6.48 11.23 -1.08
N ASN A 107 7.42 10.73 -0.26
CA ASN A 107 8.49 9.85 -0.70
C ASN A 107 7.97 8.50 -1.18
N ALA A 108 6.98 7.93 -0.52
CA ALA A 108 6.32 6.69 -0.95
C ALA A 108 5.69 6.85 -2.34
N ALA A 109 4.98 7.96 -2.59
CA ALA A 109 4.41 8.23 -3.91
C ALA A 109 5.48 8.40 -5.00
N VAL A 110 6.63 9.01 -4.69
CA VAL A 110 7.76 9.11 -5.63
C VAL A 110 8.36 7.73 -5.90
N LEU A 111 8.58 6.93 -4.85
CA LEU A 111 9.14 5.58 -4.94
C LEU A 111 8.27 4.67 -5.83
N TYR A 112 6.96 4.64 -5.58
CA TYR A 112 6.03 3.77 -6.31
C TYR A 112 5.75 4.25 -7.74
N ARG A 113 5.92 5.55 -8.02
CA ARG A 113 5.93 6.06 -9.41
C ARG A 113 7.16 5.61 -10.18
N ARG A 114 8.33 5.66 -9.54
CA ARG A 114 9.62 5.35 -10.18
C ARG A 114 9.81 3.85 -10.37
N PHE A 115 9.39 3.04 -9.40
CA PHE A 115 9.59 1.60 -9.39
C PHE A 115 8.25 0.88 -9.38
N SER A 116 7.68 0.63 -10.57
CA SER A 116 6.36 0.01 -10.71
C SER A 116 6.30 -1.39 -10.07
N TRP A 117 7.39 -2.14 -10.09
CA TRP A 117 7.47 -3.46 -9.45
C TRP A 117 7.27 -3.43 -7.93
N ILE A 118 7.53 -2.29 -7.27
CA ILE A 118 7.18 -2.09 -5.85
C ILE A 118 5.68 -1.86 -5.72
N ALA A 119 5.12 -1.00 -6.57
CA ALA A 119 3.68 -0.69 -6.56
C ALA A 119 2.83 -1.95 -6.80
N ASP A 120 3.28 -2.85 -7.68
CA ASP A 120 2.58 -4.11 -7.97
C ASP A 120 2.55 -5.03 -6.74
N GLN A 121 3.66 -5.14 -6.00
CA GLN A 121 3.70 -5.93 -4.76
C GLN A 121 2.80 -5.35 -3.69
N ILE A 122 2.79 -4.02 -3.53
CA ILE A 122 1.91 -3.33 -2.57
C ILE A 122 0.44 -3.53 -2.93
N ARG A 123 0.10 -3.43 -4.22
CA ARG A 123 -1.26 -3.66 -4.71
C ARG A 123 -1.76 -5.04 -4.30
N LEU A 124 -0.95 -6.07 -4.58
CA LEU A 124 -1.29 -7.46 -4.26
C LEU A 124 -1.40 -7.63 -2.74
N PHE A 125 -0.45 -7.09 -1.98
CA PHE A 125 -0.41 -7.22 -0.54
C PHE A 125 -1.61 -6.58 0.16
N ILE A 126 -1.98 -5.35 -0.19
CA ILE A 126 -3.12 -4.63 0.39
C ILE A 126 -4.45 -5.30 0.03
N SER A 127 -4.58 -5.81 -1.21
CA SER A 127 -5.83 -6.42 -1.69
C SER A 127 -6.14 -7.76 -1.03
N ASP A 128 -5.11 -8.44 -0.53
CA ASP A 128 -5.27 -9.71 0.18
C ASP A 128 -5.45 -9.47 1.68
N ARG A 129 -6.72 -9.51 2.11
CA ARG A 129 -7.13 -9.36 3.51
C ARG A 129 -6.42 -10.35 4.43
N ALA A 130 -6.07 -11.56 3.94
CA ALA A 130 -5.41 -12.57 4.76
C ALA A 130 -4.05 -12.09 5.30
N ASN A 131 -3.36 -11.17 4.63
CA ASN A 131 -2.11 -10.59 5.12
C ASN A 131 -2.26 -9.79 6.42
N PHE A 132 -3.48 -9.31 6.70
CA PHE A 132 -3.78 -8.49 7.87
C PHE A 132 -4.51 -9.28 8.96
N LEU A 133 -5.03 -10.47 8.63
CA LEU A 133 -5.67 -11.35 9.60
C LEU A 133 -4.62 -12.13 10.39
N LYS A 134 -4.75 -12.15 11.71
CA LYS A 134 -3.95 -13.04 12.56
C LYS A 134 -4.45 -14.46 12.29
N PRO A 135 -3.56 -15.45 12.10
CA PRO A 135 -3.99 -16.84 12.03
C PRO A 135 -4.70 -17.18 13.34
N SER A 136 -5.91 -17.73 13.24
CA SER A 136 -6.64 -18.27 14.38
C SER A 136 -5.72 -19.26 15.12
N PRO A 137 -5.56 -19.19 16.45
CA PRO A 137 -4.80 -20.18 17.18
C PRO A 137 -5.44 -21.55 16.94
N THR A 138 -4.68 -22.48 16.38
CA THR A 138 -5.09 -23.89 16.24
C THR A 138 -5.41 -24.42 17.64
N ALA A 139 -6.67 -24.87 17.83
CA ALA A 139 -7.16 -25.49 19.05
C ALA A 139 -6.54 -26.88 19.28
#